data_AF-A0A1Y2APJ9-F1
#
_entry.id   AF-A0A1Y2APJ9-F1
#
_cell.length_a   1.000
_cell.length_b   1.000
_cell.length_c   1.000
_cell.angle_alpha   90.00
_cell.angle_beta   90.00
_cell.angle_gamma   90.00
#
_symmetry.space_group_name_H-M   'P 1'
#
loop_
_entity.id
_entity.type
_entity.pdbx_description
1 polymer ?
#
loop_
_entity_poly.entity_id
_entity_poly.type
_entity_poly.pdbx_seq_one_letter_code
_entity_poly.pdbx_strand_id
1 'polypeptide(L)'
;MAQVNPIMLISAAQIAMSKNNYDDAVKHLSNLINAFPKVTPSIALIQRCNCYYQLKEYQKCIDDGLTVLNLPDLQLQEEIVAGIKSIHATAKHRIAECKYKNIYIKNNM
;
A
#
# COMPACT_ATOMS: atom_id res chain seq x y z
N MET A 1 -27.54 -9.26 7.18
CA MET A 1 -26.17 -8.76 7.39
C MET A 1 -25.59 -8.49 6.02
N ALA A 2 -25.21 -7.25 5.70
CA ALA A 2 -24.63 -6.96 4.39
C ALA A 2 -23.33 -7.76 4.24
N GLN A 3 -23.26 -8.65 3.25
CA GLN A 3 -22.02 -9.36 2.94
C GLN A 3 -20.97 -8.33 2.55
N VAL A 4 -19.85 -8.30 3.28
CA VAL A 4 -18.67 -7.53 2.89
C VAL A 4 -18.22 -8.07 1.53
N ASN A 5 -18.18 -7.20 0.51
CA ASN A 5 -17.80 -7.55 -0.84
C ASN A 5 -16.46 -6.88 -1.18
N PRO A 6 -15.50 -7.58 -1.80
CA PRO A 6 -14.19 -7.02 -2.14
C PRO A 6 -14.28 -5.74 -2.98
N ILE A 7 -15.24 -5.64 -3.91
CA ILE A 7 -15.45 -4.46 -4.75
C ILE A 7 -15.76 -3.24 -3.89
N MET A 8 -16.63 -3.37 -2.88
CA MET A 8 -16.96 -2.26 -1.99
C MET A 8 -15.74 -1.78 -1.19
N LEU A 9 -14.91 -2.71 -0.72
CA LEU A 9 -13.70 -2.37 0.03
C LEU A 9 -12.67 -1.67 -0.87
N ILE A 10 -12.52 -2.12 -2.12
CA ILE A 10 -11.67 -1.47 -3.13
C ILE A 10 -12.15 -0.05 -3.40
N SER A 11 -13.43 0.13 -3.72
CA SER A 11 -13.99 1.46 -4.00
C SER A 11 -13.89 2.39 -2.81
N ALA A 12 -14.16 1.90 -1.59
CA ALA A 12 -14.02 2.69 -0.37
C ALA A 12 -12.57 3.12 -0.12
N ALA A 13 -11.60 2.22 -0.33
CA ALA A 13 -10.18 2.55 -0.22
C ALA A 13 -9.77 3.62 -1.25
N GLN A 14 -10.17 3.48 -2.52
CA GLN A 14 -9.87 4.45 -3.56
C GLN A 14 -10.45 5.85 -3.28
N ILE A 15 -11.69 5.91 -2.79
CA ILE A 15 -12.33 7.17 -2.39
C ILE A 15 -11.62 7.80 -1.19
N ALA A 16 -11.20 6.99 -0.21
CA ALA A 16 -10.45 7.49 0.94
C ALA A 16 -9.07 8.04 0.50
N MET A 17 -8.36 7.31 -0.37
CA MET A 17 -7.08 7.75 -0.94
C MET A 17 -7.21 9.05 -1.74
N SER A 18 -8.24 9.20 -2.58
CA SER A 18 -8.46 10.43 -3.36
C SER A 18 -8.78 11.65 -2.50
N LYS A 19 -9.28 11.43 -1.28
CA LYS A 19 -9.51 12.45 -0.26
C LYS A 19 -8.31 12.66 0.67
N ASN A 20 -7.17 12.00 0.42
CA ASN A 20 -6.00 11.96 1.30
C ASN A 20 -6.31 11.46 2.73
N ASN A 21 -7.41 10.72 2.91
CA ASN A 21 -7.77 10.10 4.17
C ASN A 21 -7.11 8.71 4.25
N TYR A 22 -5.81 8.71 4.51
CA TYR A 22 -4.99 7.51 4.43
C TYR A 22 -5.28 6.51 5.56
N ASP A 23 -5.73 6.96 6.72
CA ASP A 23 -6.12 6.06 7.82
C ASP A 23 -7.34 5.20 7.44
N ASP A 24 -8.39 5.82 6.88
CA ASP A 24 -9.55 5.06 6.39
C ASP A 24 -9.18 4.18 5.20
N ALA A 25 -8.31 4.65 4.30
CA ALA A 25 -7.80 3.83 3.21
C ALA A 25 -7.09 2.57 3.73
N VAL A 26 -6.19 2.72 4.72
CA VAL A 26 -5.51 1.60 5.38
C VAL A 26 -6.51 0.62 5.98
N LYS A 27 -7.57 1.11 6.64
CA LYS A 27 -8.62 0.27 7.22
C LYS A 27 -9.35 -0.56 6.16
N HIS A 28 -9.77 0.06 5.05
CA HIS A 28 -10.46 -0.64 3.97
C HIS A 28 -9.56 -1.66 3.26
N LEU A 29 -8.30 -1.29 3.00
CA LEU A 29 -7.30 -2.18 2.39
C LEU A 29 -6.96 -3.35 3.31
N SER A 30 -6.85 -3.12 4.62
CA SER A 30 -6.59 -4.19 5.59
C SER A 30 -7.75 -5.18 5.66
N ASN A 31 -8.99 -4.69 5.66
CA ASN A 31 -10.17 -5.54 5.58
C ASN A 31 -10.19 -6.38 4.29
N LEU A 32 -9.78 -5.79 3.15
CA LEU A 32 -9.71 -6.49 1.87
C LEU A 32 -8.67 -7.61 1.90
N ILE A 33 -7.46 -7.32 2.37
CA ILE A 33 -6.36 -8.30 2.46
C ILE A 33 -6.75 -9.45 3.39
N ASN A 34 -7.36 -9.15 4.54
CA ASN A 34 -7.73 -10.14 5.55
C ASN A 34 -8.90 -11.02 5.12
N ALA A 35 -9.95 -10.43 4.52
CA ALA A 35 -11.15 -11.16 4.13
C ALA A 35 -11.01 -11.87 2.78
N PHE A 36 -10.14 -11.37 1.88
CA PHE A 36 -10.01 -11.85 0.51
C PHE A 36 -8.54 -12.05 0.09
N PRO A 37 -7.76 -12.91 0.79
CA PRO A 37 -6.32 -13.03 0.58
C PRO A 37 -5.91 -13.52 -0.82
N LYS A 38 -6.84 -14.14 -1.57
CA LYS A 38 -6.59 -14.66 -2.92
C LYS A 38 -6.94 -13.69 -4.06
N VAL A 39 -7.65 -12.59 -3.78
CA VAL A 39 -8.28 -11.78 -4.83
C VAL A 39 -7.30 -10.77 -5.43
N THR A 40 -6.70 -9.91 -4.61
CA THR A 40 -5.78 -8.85 -5.09
C THR A 40 -4.68 -8.51 -4.08
N PRO A 41 -3.99 -9.51 -3.49
CA PRO A 41 -3.08 -9.25 -2.37
C PRO A 41 -1.99 -8.25 -2.74
N SER A 42 -1.32 -8.41 -3.88
CA SER A 42 -0.20 -7.53 -4.26
C SER A 42 -0.62 -6.07 -4.50
N ILE A 43 -1.77 -5.84 -5.14
CA ILE A 43 -2.27 -4.48 -5.42
C ILE A 43 -2.76 -3.81 -4.13
N ALA A 44 -3.50 -4.53 -3.29
CA ALA A 44 -3.97 -3.99 -2.02
C ALA A 44 -2.79 -3.68 -1.08
N LEU A 45 -1.79 -4.55 -1.03
CA LEU A 45 -0.57 -4.34 -0.25
C LEU A 45 0.23 -3.14 -0.74
N ILE A 46 0.41 -2.96 -2.06
CA ILE A 46 1.19 -1.82 -2.57
C ILE A 46 0.46 -0.49 -2.36
N GLN A 47 -0.87 -0.47 -2.47
CA GLN A 47 -1.68 0.70 -2.14
C GLN A 47 -1.62 1.03 -0.65
N ARG A 48 -1.65 0.02 0.22
CA ARG A 48 -1.56 0.22 1.68
C ARG A 48 -0.16 0.66 2.10
N CYS A 49 0.87 0.08 1.49
CA CYS A 49 2.26 0.54 1.56
C CYS A 49 2.36 2.04 1.24
N ASN A 50 1.74 2.50 0.16
CA ASN A 50 1.71 3.90 -0.21
C ASN A 50 0.96 4.77 0.82
N CYS A 51 -0.14 4.29 1.39
CA CYS A 51 -0.85 5.00 2.46
C CYS A 51 0.00 5.13 3.73
N TYR A 52 0.68 4.05 4.14
CA TYR A 52 1.61 4.08 5.29
C TYR A 52 2.77 5.05 5.07
N TYR A 53 3.29 5.16 3.84
CA TYR A 53 4.29 6.18 3.51
C TYR A 53 3.76 7.60 3.76
N GLN A 54 2.54 7.90 3.32
CA GLN A 54 1.92 9.22 3.52
C GLN A 54 1.64 9.51 5.01
N LEU A 55 1.24 8.49 5.76
CA LEU A 55 1.06 8.55 7.22
C LEU A 55 2.38 8.59 8.00
N LYS A 56 3.53 8.53 7.32
CA LYS A 56 4.88 8.44 7.92
C LYS A 56 5.10 7.19 8.78
N GLU A 57 4.27 6.17 8.61
CA GLU A 57 4.42 4.86 9.25
C GLU A 57 5.42 3.99 8.47
N TYR A 58 6.67 4.44 8.40
CA TYR A 58 7.67 3.91 7.48
C TYR A 58 7.97 2.42 7.67
N GLN A 59 7.91 1.90 8.91
CA GLN A 59 8.16 0.47 9.12
C GLN A 59 7.05 -0.38 8.50
N LYS A 60 5.78 -0.04 8.71
CA LYS A 60 4.64 -0.75 8.11
C LYS A 60 4.66 -0.65 6.58
N CYS A 61 5.08 0.50 6.04
CA CYS A 61 5.31 0.66 4.61
C CYS A 61 6.38 -0.32 4.08
N ILE A 62 7.50 -0.44 4.80
CA ILE A 62 8.57 -1.39 4.46
C ILE A 62 8.04 -2.84 4.52
N ASP A 63 7.30 -3.19 5.56
CA ASP A 63 6.79 -4.55 5.77
C ASP A 63 5.81 -4.97 4.66
N ASP A 64 4.87 -4.09 4.27
CA ASP A 64 3.97 -4.32 3.14
C ASP A 64 4.75 -4.42 1.82
N GLY A 65 5.73 -3.53 1.61
CA GLY A 65 6.58 -3.55 0.43
C GLY A 65 7.37 -4.86 0.29
N LEU A 66 7.97 -5.36 1.38
CA LEU A 66 8.69 -6.63 1.39
C LEU A 66 7.75 -7.81 1.11
N THR A 67 6.53 -7.75 1.63
CA THR A 67 5.50 -8.77 1.34
C THR A 67 5.16 -8.80 -0.14
N VAL A 68 5.03 -7.65 -0.80
CA VAL A 68 4.78 -7.56 -2.26
C VAL A 68 5.90 -8.22 -3.08
N LEU A 69 7.15 -8.10 -2.64
CA LEU A 69 8.30 -8.69 -3.35
C LEU A 69 8.32 -10.23 -3.29
N ASN A 70 7.57 -10.84 -2.39
CA ASN A 70 7.38 -12.30 -2.31
C ASN A 70 6.20 -12.81 -3.17
N LEU A 71 5.46 -11.91 -3.83
CA LEU A 71 4.33 -12.22 -4.70
C LEU A 71 4.71 -12.01 -6.18
N PRO A 72 3.95 -12.57 -7.14
CA PRO A 72 4.21 -12.33 -8.57
C PRO A 72 4.27 -10.83 -8.90
N ASP A 73 5.21 -10.43 -9.76
CA ASP A 73 5.25 -9.06 -10.28
C ASP A 73 4.13 -8.87 -11.31
N LEU A 74 3.51 -7.70 -11.27
CA LEU A 74 2.39 -7.32 -12.10
C LEU A 74 2.64 -5.93 -12.67
N GLN A 75 2.30 -5.74 -13.94
CA GLN A 75 2.27 -4.39 -14.52
C GLN A 75 1.07 -3.63 -13.98
N LEU A 76 1.30 -2.37 -13.63
CA LEU A 76 0.28 -1.45 -13.19
C LEU A 76 -0.36 -0.79 -14.41
N GLN A 77 -1.69 -0.77 -14.46
CA GLN A 77 -2.44 0.00 -15.47
C GLN A 77 -2.38 1.51 -15.19
N GLU A 78 -2.28 1.88 -13.91
CA GLU A 78 -2.17 3.26 -13.43
C GLU A 78 -0.89 3.43 -12.60
N GLU A 79 -0.16 4.52 -12.84
CA GLU A 79 1.08 4.79 -12.12
C GLU A 79 0.80 5.22 -10.68
N ILE A 80 1.24 4.42 -9.70
CA ILE A 80 1.23 4.79 -8.27
C ILE A 80 2.39 5.75 -7.95
N VAL A 81 3.52 5.55 -8.62
CA VAL A 81 4.70 6.41 -8.57
C VAL A 81 5.05 6.76 -10.01
N ALA A 82 5.24 8.06 -10.29
CA ALA A 82 5.50 8.56 -11.63
C ALA A 82 6.68 7.84 -12.30
N GLY A 83 6.46 7.32 -13.51
CA GLY A 83 7.46 6.60 -14.28
C GLY A 83 7.72 5.15 -13.84
N ILE A 84 7.01 4.65 -12.82
CA ILE A 84 7.14 3.27 -12.32
C ILE A 84 5.90 2.46 -12.70
N LYS A 85 6.11 1.40 -13.49
CA LYS A 85 5.03 0.63 -14.13
C LYS A 85 4.83 -0.80 -13.60
N SER A 86 5.58 -1.21 -12.58
CA SER A 86 5.35 -2.51 -11.92
C SER A 86 5.22 -2.38 -10.41
N ILE A 87 4.50 -3.33 -9.80
CA ILE A 87 4.31 -3.37 -8.35
C ILE A 87 5.62 -3.63 -7.61
N HIS A 88 6.53 -4.45 -8.16
CA HIS A 88 7.83 -4.69 -7.55
C HIS A 88 8.71 -3.44 -7.61
N ALA A 89 8.73 -2.74 -8.73
CA ALA A 89 9.49 -1.50 -8.86
C ALA A 89 8.95 -0.43 -7.90
N THR A 90 7.62 -0.34 -7.75
CA THR A 90 6.97 0.56 -6.78
C THR A 90 7.36 0.19 -5.35
N ALA A 91 7.34 -1.11 -5.01
CA ALA A 91 7.69 -1.59 -3.68
C ALA A 91 9.16 -1.27 -3.34
N LYS A 92 10.09 -1.57 -4.26
CA LYS A 92 11.52 -1.26 -4.10
C LYS A 92 11.74 0.24 -3.89
N HIS A 93 11.07 1.08 -4.68
CA HIS A 93 11.14 2.53 -4.54
C HIS A 93 10.66 2.99 -3.15
N ARG A 94 9.47 2.60 -2.72
CA ARG A 94 8.90 2.98 -1.43
C ARG A 94 9.72 2.48 -0.24
N ILE A 95 10.24 1.26 -0.30
CA ILE A 95 11.14 0.71 0.73
C ILE A 95 12.40 1.59 0.85
N ALA A 96 13.01 1.96 -0.29
CA ALA A 96 14.21 2.79 -0.29
C ALA A 96 13.96 4.17 0.35
N GLU A 97 12.87 4.84 -0.05
CA GLU A 97 12.50 6.14 0.54
C GLU A 97 12.21 6.03 2.05
N CYS A 98 11.50 4.99 2.48
CA CYS A 98 11.20 4.76 3.88
C CYS A 98 12.47 4.52 4.71
N LYS A 99 13.40 3.70 4.20
CA LYS A 99 14.68 3.46 4.88
C LYS A 99 15.46 4.76 5.07
N TYR A 100 15.53 5.59 4.02
CA TYR A 100 16.19 6.89 4.09
C TYR A 100 15.53 7.80 5.14
N LYS A 101 14.20 7.95 5.11
CA LYS A 101 13.47 8.80 6.07
C LYS A 101 13.54 8.28 7.51
N ASN A 102 13.49 6.97 7.70
CA ASN A 102 13.57 6.35 9.03
C ASN A 102 14.95 6.57 9.67
N ILE A 103 16.04 6.45 8.89
CA ILE A 103 17.40 6.79 9.35
C ILE A 103 17.48 8.28 9.69
N TYR A 104 16.96 9.16 8.83
CA TYR A 104 16.99 10.59 9.05
C TYR A 104 16.27 10.98 10.35
N ILE A 105 15.08 10.44 10.62
CA ILE A 105 14.34 10.74 11.85
C ILE A 105 15.12 10.28 13.09
N LYS A 106 15.63 9.04 13.08
CA LYS A 106 16.39 8.50 14.23
C LYS A 106 17.65 9.30 14.56
N ASN A 107 18.29 9.90 13.55
CA ASN A 107 19.51 10.67 13.75
C ASN A 107 19.26 12.14 14.14
N ASN A 108 18.00 12.60 14.17
CA ASN A 108 17.62 13.99 14.47
C ASN A 108 16.62 14.09 15.65
N MET A 109 16.53 13.06 16.49
CA MET A 109 15.77 13.03 17.76
C MET A 109 16.73 12.91 18.94
#